data_AF-A0A8S9VVG1-F1
#
_entry.id   AF-A0A8S9VVG1-F1
#
_cell.length_a   1.000
_cell.length_b   1.000
_cell.length_c   1.000
_cell.angle_alpha   90.00
_cell.angle_beta   90.00
_cell.angle_gamma   90.00
#
_symmetry.space_group_name_H-M   'P 1'
#
loop_
_entity.id
_entity.type
_entity.pdbx_description
1 polymer ?
#
loop_
_entity_poly.entity_id
_entity_poly.type
_entity_poly.pdbx_seq_one_letter_code
_entity_poly.pdbx_strand_id
1 'polypeptide(L)' 'MENDDVVFVGNKPVMNYVLAVVTQYNGGADTVTIKVRGRAISRAVDVAEVARNRFLTDMEVKNIILSLPKK' A
#
# COMPACT_ATOMS: atom_id res chain seq x y z
N MET A 1 -2.82 18.77 -1.28
CA MET A 1 -1.88 17.66 -1.08
C MET A 1 -2.22 16.64 -2.13
N GLU A 2 -1.44 16.61 -3.21
CA GLU A 2 -1.63 15.69 -4.32
C GLU A 2 -1.68 14.23 -3.82
N ASN A 3 -2.49 13.40 -4.48
CA ASN A 3 -2.71 11.99 -4.13
C ASN A 3 -1.53 11.10 -4.58
N ASP A 4 -0.32 11.65 -4.69
CA ASP A 4 0.78 11.01 -5.41
C ASP A 4 1.32 9.79 -4.66
N ASP A 5 1.18 9.75 -3.34
CA ASP A 5 1.66 8.65 -2.50
C ASP A 5 0.56 7.62 -2.16
N VAL A 6 -0.45 7.48 -3.04
CA VAL A 6 -1.53 6.51 -2.86
C VAL A 6 -1.43 5.36 -3.86
N VAL A 7 -1.33 4.13 -3.37
CA VAL A 7 -1.37 2.90 -4.18
C VAL A 7 -2.73 2.22 -4.05
N PHE A 8 -3.49 2.17 -5.16
CA PHE A 8 -4.76 1.45 -5.23
C PHE A 8 -4.57 -0.02 -5.60
N VAL A 9 -4.91 -0.92 -4.67
CA VAL A 9 -4.78 -2.37 -4.88
C VAL A 9 -6.06 -2.95 -5.48
N GLY A 10 -5.90 -3.64 -6.59
CA GLY A 10 -6.95 -4.30 -7.37
C GLY A 10 -6.55 -5.73 -7.71
N ASN A 11 -6.69 -6.14 -8.97
CA ASN A 11 -6.48 -7.52 -9.41
C ASN A 11 -5.11 -7.81 -10.04
N LYS A 12 -4.18 -6.86 -10.09
CA LYS A 12 -2.82 -7.15 -10.59
C LYS A 12 -2.07 -8.08 -9.62
N PRO A 13 -1.01 -8.78 -10.07
CA PRO A 13 -0.15 -9.54 -9.18
C PRO A 13 0.42 -8.69 -8.03
N VAL A 14 0.66 -9.30 -6.87
CA VAL A 14 1.16 -8.63 -5.64
C VAL A 14 2.41 -7.80 -5.92
N MET A 15 3.38 -8.37 -6.63
CA MET A 15 4.66 -7.72 -6.89
C MET A 15 4.55 -6.41 -7.69
N ASN A 16 3.53 -6.26 -8.54
CA ASN A 16 3.31 -5.01 -9.27
C ASN A 16 2.98 -3.85 -8.32
N TYR A 17 2.23 -4.14 -7.25
CA TYR A 17 1.90 -3.14 -6.23
C TYR A 17 3.05 -2.91 -5.25
N VAL A 18 3.81 -3.96 -4.90
CA VAL A 18 5.03 -3.83 -4.10
C VAL A 18 6.02 -2.90 -4.80
N LEU A 19 6.24 -3.08 -6.10
CA LEU A 19 7.10 -2.21 -6.88
C LEU A 19 6.62 -0.76 -6.84
N ALA A 20 5.31 -0.51 -6.99
CA ALA A 20 4.76 0.85 -6.90
C ALA A 20 5.02 1.50 -5.53
N VAL A 21 4.84 0.76 -4.44
CA VAL A 21 5.13 1.25 -3.07
C VAL A 21 6.62 1.60 -2.92
N VAL A 22 7.50 0.71 -3.35
CA VAL A 22 8.96 0.90 -3.25
C VAL A 22 9.41 2.09 -4.11
N THR A 23 8.87 2.23 -5.32
CA THR A 23 9.19 3.36 -6.21
C THR A 23 8.73 4.69 -5.63
N GLN A 24 7.52 4.78 -5.07
CA GLN A 24 7.05 6.01 -4.43
C GLN A 24 7.92 6.39 -3.22
N TYR A 25 8.21 5.43 -2.35
CA TYR A 25 9.07 5.66 -1.19
C TYR A 25 10.48 6.13 -1.59
N ASN A 26 11.13 5.42 -2.52
CA ASN A 26 12.45 5.81 -3.03
C ASN A 26 12.44 7.13 -3.82
N GLY A 27 11.26 7.57 -4.28
CA GLY A 27 11.04 8.88 -4.91
C GLY A 27 10.98 10.04 -3.91
N GLY A 28 11.11 9.78 -2.61
CA GLY A 28 11.09 10.80 -1.55
C GLY A 28 9.76 10.92 -0.80
N ALA A 29 8.85 9.97 -0.96
CA ALA A 29 7.59 9.96 -0.22
C ALA A 29 7.81 9.56 1.25
N ASP A 30 7.49 10.47 2.18
CA ASP A 30 7.55 10.20 3.63
C ASP A 30 6.50 9.18 4.09
N THR A 31 5.42 9.00 3.35
CA THR A 31 4.34 8.07 3.70
C THR A 31 3.63 7.58 2.44
N VAL A 32 3.56 6.26 2.26
CA VAL A 32 2.78 5.63 1.18
C VAL A 32 1.50 5.03 1.73
N THR A 33 0.36 5.39 1.15
CA THR A 33 -0.97 4.94 1.56
C THR A 33 -1.49 3.85 0.62
N ILE A 34 -1.77 2.66 1.15
CA ILE A 34 -2.41 1.59 0.37
C ILE A 34 -3.93 1.68 0.55
N LYS A 35 -4.67 1.88 -0.55
CA LYS A 35 -6.14 1.90 -0.56
C LYS A 35 -6.69 0.70 -1.30
N VAL A 36 -7.71 0.07 -0.72
CA VAL A 36 -8.30 -1.16 -1.24
C VAL A 36 -9.76 -1.28 -0.80
N ARG A 37 -10.53 -2.11 -1.50
CA ARG A 37 -11.90 -2.49 -1.10
C ARG A 37 -12.23 -3.93 -1.46
N GLY A 38 -13.15 -4.53 -0.70
CA GLY A 38 -13.70 -5.86 -0.98
C GLY A 38 -12.65 -6.98 -0.97
N ARG A 39 -12.78 -7.95 -1.88
CA ARG A 39 -11.93 -9.15 -1.91
C ARG A 39 -10.43 -8.92 -2.07
N ALA A 40 -10.00 -7.71 -2.45
CA ALA A 40 -8.60 -7.39 -2.63
C ALA A 40 -7.89 -7.01 -1.32
N ILE A 41 -8.60 -6.94 -0.18
CA ILE A 41 -8.01 -6.55 1.11
C ILE A 41 -6.83 -7.47 1.50
N SER A 42 -6.96 -8.79 1.35
CA SER A 42 -5.84 -9.72 1.63
C SER A 42 -4.61 -9.40 0.80
N ARG A 43 -4.81 -9.14 -0.51
CA ARG A 43 -3.72 -8.72 -1.41
C ARG A 43 -3.05 -7.43 -0.96
N ALA A 44 -3.79 -6.47 -0.43
CA ALA A 44 -3.21 -5.23 0.09
C ALA A 44 -2.34 -5.47 1.34
N VAL A 45 -2.77 -6.40 2.21
CA VAL A 45 -1.96 -6.82 3.37
C VAL A 45 -0.69 -7.51 2.88
N ASP A 46 -0.78 -8.42 1.90
CA ASP A 46 0.40 -9.07 1.32
C ASP A 46 1.39 -8.05 0.74
N VAL A 47 0.88 -7.01 0.06
CA VAL A 47 1.71 -5.92 -0.47
C VAL A 47 2.44 -5.17 0.65
N ALA A 48 1.73 -4.79 1.71
CA ALA A 48 2.33 -4.08 2.85
C ALA A 48 3.42 -4.93 3.54
N GLU A 49 3.13 -6.20 3.80
CA GLU A 49 4.06 -7.14 4.45
C GLU A 49 5.28 -7.43 3.58
N VAL A 50 5.10 -7.67 2.28
CA VAL A 50 6.23 -7.93 1.38
C VAL A 50 7.10 -6.68 1.21
N ALA A 51 6.50 -5.50 1.06
CA ALA A 51 7.23 -4.24 0.96
C ALA A 51 8.09 -4.00 2.20
N ARG A 52 7.52 -4.05 3.40
CA ARG A 52 8.24 -3.78 4.64
C ARG A 52 9.29 -4.85 4.98
N ASN A 53 8.98 -6.13 4.78
CA ASN A 53 9.85 -7.21 5.25
C ASN A 53 10.99 -7.53 4.28
N ARG A 54 10.89 -7.13 3.00
CA ARG A 54 11.89 -7.47 1.97
C ARG A 54 12.60 -6.28 1.33
N PHE A 55 11.99 -5.10 1.32
CA PHE A 55 12.50 -3.96 0.55
C PHE A 55 12.68 -2.69 1.39
N LEU A 56 11.76 -2.42 2.32
CA LEU A 56 11.72 -1.20 3.14
C LEU A 56 11.76 -1.58 4.63
N THR A 57 12.88 -2.17 5.08
CA THR A 57 13.01 -2.79 6.41
C THR A 57 12.85 -1.83 7.58
N ASP A 58 13.06 -0.54 7.35
CA ASP A 58 13.01 0.50 8.39
C ASP A 58 11.63 1.20 8.43
N MET A 59 10.62 0.63 7.76
CA MET A 59 9.30 1.22 7.64
C MET A 59 8.36 0.75 8.75
N GLU A 60 7.64 1.70 9.37
CA GLU A 60 6.62 1.42 10.37
C GLU A 60 5.20 1.64 9.82
N VAL A 61 4.24 0.87 10.35
CA VAL A 61 2.82 1.04 10.02
C VAL A 61 2.27 2.23 10.82
N LYS A 62 1.99 3.34 10.13
CA LYS A 62 1.46 4.56 10.75
C LYS A 62 0.03 4.38 11.27
N ASN A 63 -0.87 3.86 10.44
CA ASN A 63 -2.28 3.65 10.81
C ASN A 63 -2.94 2.62 9.89
N ILE A 64 -4.01 1.98 10.42
CA ILE A 64 -4.91 1.11 9.65
C ILE A 64 -6.32 1.63 9.86
N ILE A 65 -6.98 2.05 8.78
CA ILE A 65 -8.34 2.60 8.81
C ILE A 65 -9.26 1.63 8.08
N LEU A 66 -10.28 1.15 8.78
CA LEU A 66 -11.34 0.31 8.22
C LEU A 66 -12.61 1.16 8.08
N SER A 67 -13.26 1.07 6.92
CA SER A 67 -14.53 1.74 6.66
C SER A 67 -15.51 0.80 5.98
N LEU A 68 -16.79 0.96 6.33
CA LEU A 68 -17.90 0.27 5.69
C LEU A 68 -18.51 1.18 4.62
N PRO A 69 -19.09 0.62 3.53
CA PRO A 69 -19.82 1.42 2.56
C PRO A 69 -20.95 2.19 3.24
N LYS A 70 -21.05 3.50 2.96
CA LYS A 70 -22.19 4.31 3.38
C LYS A 70 -23.44 3.85 2.60
N LYS A 71 -24.55 3.70 3.31
CA LYS A 71 -25.89 3.51 2.72
C LYS A 71 -26.25 4.71 1.84
#